data_AF-A0A955G463-F1
#
_entry.id   AF-A0A955G463-F1
#
_cell.length_a   1.000
_cell.length_b   1.000
_cell.length_c   1.000
_cell.angle_alpha   90.00
_cell.angle_beta   90.00
_cell.angle_gamma   90.00
#
_symmetry.space_group_name_H-M   'P 1'
#
loop_
_entity.id
_entity.type
_entity.pdbx_description
1 polymer ?
#
loop_
_entity_poly.entity_id
_entity_poly.type
_entity_poly.pdbx_seq_one_letter_code
_entity_poly.pdbx_strand_id
1 'polypeptide(L)'
;NTTNPGGIGMAWVKRRFVTPDPATTIRVKHEYVWFDKKGNRQVTHWQTIIDKETGLWRAYIPATIDSNSILLESDPDYVQQLEALKQADPELYQAWRHGDWNIQFGAVFDEFRTGLHTFNRFYDWGVSSEHFKESFKICGMDWGYNDECVLLWATFDTITEKEERAFVYREKHDNHKHPRWWAQEFVKIQREDPVDVLALPHDAFSHLGGNKPIADVFKEEMEVLPPDLRPKIVRADKLTRDIKKSAINSLHNMFAPSSDGKPALLIHQTASYLIETLPTIVYAKESGGEELDNDNVDHALDALFYTLLTANKERGILLNKSELRTKKRESFIAGSNVTREDLGIDTATLIRNANKKRKGDWRTM
;
A
#
# COMPACT_ATOMS: atom_id res chain seq x y z
N ASN A 1 -4.99 19.29 13.64
CA ASN A 1 -3.88 18.70 14.41
C ASN A 1 -2.84 18.17 13.44
N THR A 2 -1.78 18.94 13.20
CA THR A 2 -0.80 18.68 12.12
C THR A 2 0.40 17.84 12.60
N THR A 3 0.60 17.72 13.92
CA THR A 3 1.82 17.16 14.52
C THR A 3 1.62 15.90 15.35
N ASN A 4 0.44 15.26 15.30
CA ASN A 4 0.20 13.98 15.95
C ASN A 4 0.24 12.84 14.93
N PRO A 5 0.72 11.64 15.31
CA PRO A 5 0.55 10.45 14.49
C PRO A 5 -0.94 10.25 14.15
N GLY A 6 -1.23 10.07 12.87
CA GLY A 6 -2.59 9.97 12.32
C GLY A 6 -3.27 11.26 11.86
N GLY A 7 -2.61 12.41 12.00
CA GLY A 7 -3.10 13.66 11.40
C GLY A 7 -2.67 13.84 9.94
N ILE A 8 -3.30 14.78 9.23
CA ILE A 8 -2.98 15.14 7.83
C ILE A 8 -1.48 15.51 7.64
N GLY A 9 -0.85 16.09 8.67
CA GLY A 9 0.58 16.45 8.61
C GLY A 9 1.55 15.31 8.92
N MET A 10 1.06 14.09 9.20
CA MET A 10 1.88 12.98 9.66
C MET A 10 3.01 12.65 8.68
N ALA A 11 2.71 12.57 7.38
CA ALA A 11 3.71 12.25 6.35
C ALA A 11 4.86 13.28 6.32
N TRP A 12 4.51 14.57 6.38
CA TRP A 12 5.49 15.65 6.42
C TRP A 12 6.33 15.59 7.69
N VAL A 13 5.72 15.41 8.87
CA VAL A 13 6.46 15.32 10.14
C VAL A 13 7.36 14.09 10.15
N LYS A 14 6.88 12.95 9.66
CA LYS A 14 7.65 11.70 9.57
C LYS A 14 8.88 11.88 8.69
N ARG A 15 8.70 12.38 7.46
CA ARG A 15 9.78 12.65 6.51
C ARG A 15 10.75 13.72 7.01
N ARG A 16 10.27 14.71 7.76
CA ARG A 16 11.10 15.84 8.17
C ARG A 16 11.84 15.63 9.49
N PHE A 17 11.27 14.85 10.41
CA PHE A 17 11.73 14.76 11.80
C PHE A 17 11.92 13.33 12.33
N VAL A 18 11.15 12.34 11.87
CA VAL A 18 11.15 10.99 12.48
C VAL A 18 12.08 10.04 11.73
N THR A 19 11.82 9.87 10.44
CA THR A 19 12.60 9.04 9.51
C THR A 19 12.95 9.86 8.26
N PRO A 20 13.79 10.90 8.40
CA PRO A 20 14.24 11.66 7.25
C PRO A 20 15.17 10.85 6.36
N ASP A 21 15.15 11.20 5.07
CA ASP A 21 15.91 10.53 4.03
C ASP A 21 17.43 10.57 4.33
N PRO A 22 18.10 9.40 4.46
CA PRO A 22 19.54 9.30 4.70
C PRO A 22 20.40 9.84 3.56
N ALA A 23 19.88 9.93 2.33
CA ALA A 23 20.62 10.47 1.19
C ALA A 23 20.84 11.99 1.38
N THR A 24 19.81 12.70 1.82
CA THR A 24 19.82 14.17 2.00
C THR A 24 20.18 14.63 3.41
N THR A 25 20.09 13.76 4.43
CA THR A 25 20.29 14.15 5.84
C THR A 25 21.26 13.25 6.61
N ILE A 26 21.90 13.82 7.63
CA ILE A 26 22.67 13.09 8.64
C ILE A 26 21.85 13.04 9.93
N ARG A 27 21.69 11.84 10.52
CA ARG A 27 21.01 11.65 11.81
C ARG A 27 22.02 11.31 12.90
N VAL A 28 22.01 12.08 13.97
CA VAL A 28 22.78 11.82 15.18
C VAL A 28 21.80 11.52 16.31
N LYS A 29 21.85 10.31 16.87
CA LYS A 29 21.01 9.92 18.00
C LYS A 29 21.68 10.31 19.30
N HIS A 30 20.90 10.79 20.25
CA HIS A 30 21.35 11.27 21.54
C HIS A 30 20.52 10.66 22.66
N GLU A 31 21.14 10.60 23.83
CA GLU A 31 20.54 10.15 25.08
C GLU A 31 20.90 11.14 26.19
N TYR A 32 19.94 11.48 27.04
CA TYR A 32 20.15 12.31 28.22
C TYR A 32 19.44 11.69 29.42
N VAL A 33 20.23 11.42 30.44
CA VAL A 33 19.75 10.87 31.71
C VAL A 33 19.43 12.04 32.63
N TRP A 34 18.21 12.04 33.17
CA TRP A 34 17.77 13.02 34.16
C TRP A 34 16.98 12.34 35.26
N PHE A 35 16.67 13.07 36.34
CA PHE A 35 15.87 12.57 37.45
C PHE A 35 14.63 13.43 37.61
N ASP A 36 13.47 12.79 37.72
CA ASP A 36 12.22 13.50 37.94
C ASP A 36 12.12 14.08 39.36
N LYS A 37 11.05 14.85 39.64
CA LYS A 37 10.81 15.45 40.97
C LYS A 37 10.69 14.43 42.10
N LYS A 38 10.46 13.15 41.78
CA LYS A 38 10.34 12.02 42.72
C LYS A 38 11.67 11.23 42.83
N GLY A 39 12.71 11.65 42.12
CA GLY A 39 14.02 11.00 42.11
C GLY A 39 14.12 9.77 41.21
N ASN A 40 13.11 9.49 40.37
CA ASN A 40 13.19 8.37 39.43
C ASN A 40 14.10 8.74 38.26
N ARG A 41 14.97 7.80 37.86
CA ARG A 41 15.82 7.95 36.68
C ARG A 41 14.96 7.91 35.42
N GLN A 42 15.08 8.96 34.61
CA GLN A 42 14.45 9.10 33.31
C GLN A 42 15.51 9.21 32.22
N VAL A 43 15.14 8.81 31.00
CA VAL A 43 16.02 8.88 29.83
C VAL A 43 15.26 9.50 28.68
N THR A 44 15.71 10.67 28.23
CA THR A 44 15.20 11.29 27.02
C THR A 44 16.09 10.89 25.86
N HIS A 45 15.49 10.25 24.86
CA HIS A 45 16.13 10.00 23.58
C HIS A 45 15.69 11.09 22.61
N TRP A 46 16.61 11.62 21.81
CA TRP A 46 16.28 12.51 20.70
C TRP A 46 17.26 12.30 19.56
N GLN A 47 16.97 12.93 18.43
CA GLN A 47 17.90 12.93 17.32
C GLN A 47 18.08 14.32 16.74
N THR A 48 19.32 14.63 16.38
CA THR A 48 19.67 15.79 15.57
C THR A 48 19.70 15.37 14.11
N ILE A 49 19.11 16.18 13.25
CA ILE A 49 18.97 15.96 11.82
C ILE A 49 19.64 17.14 11.14
N ILE A 50 20.69 16.86 10.38
CA ILE A 50 21.49 17.87 9.69
C ILE A 50 21.28 17.70 8.20
N ASP A 51 20.84 18.77 7.54
CA ASP A 51 20.68 18.84 6.11
C ASP A 51 22.07 18.93 5.44
N LYS A 52 22.39 17.99 4.53
CA LYS A 52 23.74 17.89 3.95
C LYS A 52 24.09 19.03 3.00
N GLU A 53 23.08 19.65 2.38
CA GLU A 53 23.28 20.73 1.42
C GLU A 53 23.43 22.08 2.13
N THR A 54 22.48 22.38 3.02
CA THR A 54 22.40 23.70 3.66
C THR A 54 23.17 23.78 4.98
N GLY A 55 23.50 22.64 5.60
CA GLY A 55 24.09 22.59 6.93
C GLY A 55 23.12 22.96 8.07
N LEU A 56 21.85 23.27 7.75
CA LEU A 56 20.84 23.57 8.76
C LEU A 56 20.50 22.32 9.56
N TRP A 57 20.40 22.48 10.88
CA TRP A 57 20.08 21.38 11.79
C TRP A 57 18.71 21.55 12.45
N ARG A 58 18.11 20.42 12.81
CA ARG A 58 16.81 20.31 13.48
C ARG A 58 16.90 19.22 14.54
N ALA A 59 16.10 19.33 15.60
CA ALA A 59 16.00 18.28 16.62
C ALA A 59 14.60 17.65 16.60
N TYR A 60 14.55 16.33 16.75
CA TYR A 60 13.33 15.59 17.02
C TYR A 60 13.40 14.94 18.39
N ILE A 61 12.55 15.42 19.29
CA ILE A 61 12.41 14.93 20.66
C ILE A 61 11.06 14.23 20.75
N PRO A 62 11.00 12.88 20.66
CA PRO A 62 9.75 12.15 20.86
C PRO A 62 9.22 12.40 22.27
N ALA A 63 7.94 12.76 22.36
CA ALA A 63 7.22 12.92 23.62
C ALA A 63 6.09 11.89 23.67
N THR A 64 6.02 11.14 24.76
CA THR A 64 4.91 10.24 25.06
C THR A 64 4.10 10.81 26.21
N ILE A 65 2.89 10.29 26.42
CA ILE A 65 2.05 10.75 27.53
C ILE A 65 2.71 10.55 28.89
N ASP A 66 3.48 9.47 29.05
CA ASP A 66 4.19 9.14 30.28
C ASP A 66 5.25 10.20 30.64
N SER A 67 5.73 10.96 29.65
CA SER A 67 6.68 12.06 29.85
C SER A 67 6.02 13.37 30.34
N ASN A 68 4.69 13.46 30.33
CA ASN A 68 3.94 14.66 30.72
C ASN A 68 3.25 14.51 32.08
N SER A 69 4.04 14.63 33.16
CA SER A 69 3.52 14.51 34.53
C SER A 69 2.45 15.55 34.86
N ILE A 70 2.51 16.74 34.27
CA ILE A 70 1.52 17.82 34.50
C ILE A 70 0.15 17.39 33.97
N LEU A 71 0.11 16.83 32.75
CA LEU A 71 -1.13 16.33 32.17
C LEU A 71 -1.72 15.19 32.99
N LEU A 72 -0.90 14.23 33.40
CA LEU A 72 -1.32 13.08 34.21
C LEU A 72 -1.84 13.48 35.60
N GLU A 73 -1.31 14.55 36.18
CA GLU A 73 -1.82 15.12 37.44
C GLU A 73 -3.15 15.85 37.23
N SER A 74 -3.32 16.53 36.10
CA SER A 74 -4.54 17.28 35.78
C SER A 74 -5.71 16.42 35.29
N ASP A 75 -5.41 15.31 34.59
CA ASP A 75 -6.39 14.36 34.06
C ASP A 75 -5.88 12.91 34.30
N PRO A 76 -6.12 12.37 35.50
CA PRO A 76 -5.65 11.04 35.89
C PRO A 76 -6.29 9.91 35.07
N ASP A 77 -7.48 10.15 34.52
CA ASP A 77 -8.26 9.14 33.78
C ASP A 77 -7.88 9.09 32.30
N TYR A 78 -7.17 10.08 31.78
CA TYR A 78 -6.80 10.17 30.37
C TYR A 78 -6.00 8.96 29.86
N VAL A 79 -5.12 8.38 30.69
CA VAL A 79 -4.43 7.13 30.33
C VAL A 79 -5.42 5.96 30.20
N GLN A 80 -6.42 5.87 31.09
CA GLN A 80 -7.43 4.81 31.00
C GLN A 80 -8.32 4.99 29.77
N GLN A 81 -8.61 6.24 29.37
CA GLN A 81 -9.32 6.53 28.12
C GLN A 81 -8.52 6.05 26.90
N LEU A 82 -7.21 6.27 26.89
CA LEU A 82 -6.34 5.73 25.83
C LEU A 82 -6.28 4.21 25.88
N GLU A 83 -6.20 3.58 27.05
CA GLU A 83 -6.21 2.12 27.19
C GLU A 83 -7.54 1.49 26.71
N ALA A 84 -8.66 2.20 26.76
CA ALA A 84 -9.93 1.73 26.18
C ALA A 84 -9.85 1.57 24.65
N LEU A 85 -8.99 2.34 23.98
CA LEU A 85 -8.75 2.21 22.54
C LEU A 85 -8.03 0.90 22.18
N LYS A 86 -7.36 0.25 23.14
CA LYS A 86 -6.57 -0.96 22.88
C LYS A 86 -7.34 -2.09 22.18
N GLN A 87 -8.65 -2.19 22.44
CA GLN A 87 -9.53 -3.16 21.77
C GLN A 87 -10.36 -2.56 20.63
N ALA A 88 -10.76 -1.28 20.76
CA ALA A 88 -11.62 -0.64 19.77
C ALA A 88 -10.85 -0.18 18.52
N ASP A 89 -9.63 0.33 18.71
CA ASP A 89 -8.74 0.81 17.66
C ASP A 89 -7.27 0.62 18.11
N PRO A 90 -6.72 -0.60 17.93
CA PRO A 90 -5.36 -0.95 18.37
C PRO A 90 -4.28 -0.08 17.74
N GLU A 91 -4.57 0.41 16.53
CA GLU A 91 -3.71 1.34 15.83
C GLU A 91 -3.74 2.69 16.54
N LEU A 92 -4.92 3.23 16.87
CA LEU A 92 -5.01 4.58 17.48
C LEU A 92 -4.40 4.58 18.86
N TYR A 93 -4.56 3.45 19.53
CA TYR A 93 -3.84 3.14 20.74
C TYR A 93 -2.32 3.27 20.54
N GLN A 94 -1.71 2.57 19.57
CA GLN A 94 -0.25 2.66 19.34
C GLN A 94 0.20 4.10 19.00
N ALA A 95 -0.61 4.87 18.27
CA ALA A 95 -0.26 6.24 17.86
C ALA A 95 -0.32 7.20 19.04
N TRP A 96 -1.43 7.19 19.77
CA TRP A 96 -1.68 8.19 20.81
C TRP A 96 -1.05 7.81 22.16
N ARG A 97 -0.98 6.50 22.46
CA ARG A 97 -0.39 6.01 23.71
C ARG A 97 1.13 5.94 23.63
N HIS A 98 1.67 5.41 22.53
CA HIS A 98 3.10 5.07 22.39
C HIS A 98 3.84 5.94 21.39
N GLY A 99 3.15 6.84 20.67
CA GLY A 99 3.78 7.75 19.73
C GLY A 99 4.34 7.03 18.49
N ASP A 100 3.73 5.92 18.07
CA ASP A 100 4.16 5.21 16.86
C ASP A 100 3.77 5.99 15.59
N TRP A 101 4.76 6.27 14.74
CA TRP A 101 4.61 7.02 13.48
C TRP A 101 4.42 6.11 12.27
N ASN A 102 4.27 4.80 12.47
CA ASN A 102 4.04 3.84 11.40
C ASN A 102 2.56 3.53 11.16
N ILE A 103 1.66 4.21 11.87
CA ILE A 103 0.23 3.93 11.84
C ILE A 103 -0.47 4.77 10.77
N GLN A 104 -1.45 4.17 10.10
CA GLN A 104 -2.12 4.69 8.92
C GLN A 104 -3.57 5.09 9.22
N PHE A 105 -3.79 6.19 9.96
CA PHE A 105 -5.17 6.66 10.23
C PHE A 105 -5.85 7.21 8.99
N GLY A 106 -7.02 6.66 8.68
CA GLY A 106 -7.85 7.14 7.56
C GLY A 106 -7.17 6.98 6.21
N ALA A 107 -6.09 6.19 6.14
CA ALA A 107 -5.47 5.84 4.89
C ALA A 107 -6.42 4.96 4.09
N VAL A 108 -6.40 5.14 2.78
CA VAL A 108 -7.13 4.28 1.86
C VAL A 108 -6.61 2.86 1.92
N PHE A 109 -5.30 2.66 2.08
CA PHE A 109 -4.68 1.33 2.15
C PHE A 109 -4.14 1.05 3.55
N ASP A 110 -5.04 0.96 4.53
CA ASP A 110 -4.72 0.74 5.94
C ASP A 110 -4.20 -0.68 6.22
N GLU A 111 -4.33 -1.63 5.30
CA GLU A 111 -3.77 -2.97 5.38
C GLU A 111 -2.31 -3.04 4.89
N PHE A 112 -1.83 -2.03 4.17
CA PHE A 112 -0.50 -2.06 3.59
C PHE A 112 0.58 -1.99 4.69
N ARG A 113 1.26 -3.12 4.90
CA ARG A 113 2.45 -3.23 5.74
C ARG A 113 3.69 -3.49 4.89
N THR A 114 4.73 -2.66 5.03
CA THR A 114 6.01 -2.85 4.33
C THR A 114 6.59 -4.25 4.55
N GLY A 115 6.52 -4.79 5.77
CA GLY A 115 7.04 -6.12 6.09
C GLY A 115 6.29 -7.30 5.44
N LEU A 116 5.07 -7.08 4.95
CA LEU A 116 4.23 -8.12 4.33
C LEU A 116 4.14 -7.97 2.81
N HIS A 117 4.11 -6.73 2.33
CA HIS A 117 3.83 -6.42 0.92
C HIS A 117 5.08 -6.00 0.14
N THR A 118 6.26 -6.05 0.76
CA THR A 118 7.53 -5.79 0.06
C THR A 118 8.43 -7.00 0.00
N PHE A 119 9.30 -7.02 -1.01
CA PHE A 119 10.28 -8.08 -1.20
C PHE A 119 11.62 -7.54 -1.71
N ASN A 120 12.66 -8.38 -1.57
CA ASN A 120 14.04 -8.05 -1.95
C ASN A 120 14.60 -8.92 -3.06
N ARG A 121 14.14 -10.17 -3.15
CA ARG A 121 14.68 -11.14 -4.10
C ARG A 121 13.54 -11.98 -4.64
N PHE A 122 13.49 -12.12 -5.96
CA PHE A 122 12.52 -12.97 -6.65
C PHE A 122 12.60 -14.44 -6.20
N TYR A 123 13.81 -14.92 -5.89
CA TYR A 123 14.03 -16.30 -5.42
C TYR A 123 13.27 -16.61 -4.11
N ASP A 124 13.12 -15.64 -3.20
CA ASP A 124 12.38 -15.83 -1.95
C ASP A 124 10.88 -16.10 -2.18
N TRP A 125 10.41 -15.78 -3.39
CA TRP A 125 9.05 -15.97 -3.86
C TRP A 125 8.91 -17.10 -4.86
N GLY A 126 9.95 -17.90 -5.07
CA GLY A 126 9.95 -19.03 -6.00
C GLY A 126 10.16 -18.65 -7.47
N VAL A 127 10.40 -17.37 -7.77
CA VAL A 127 10.63 -16.88 -9.12
C VAL A 127 12.12 -17.01 -9.48
N SER A 128 12.44 -17.95 -10.38
CA SER A 128 13.81 -18.12 -10.88
C SER A 128 14.20 -17.01 -11.85
N SER A 129 15.50 -16.86 -12.12
CA SER A 129 15.99 -15.87 -13.09
C SER A 129 15.54 -16.17 -14.51
N GLU A 130 15.44 -17.44 -14.88
CA GLU A 130 14.94 -17.90 -16.17
C GLU A 130 13.45 -17.56 -16.31
N HIS A 131 12.64 -17.88 -15.29
CA HIS A 131 11.22 -17.55 -15.31
C HIS A 131 10.98 -16.05 -15.36
N PHE A 132 11.73 -15.26 -14.58
CA PHE A 132 11.64 -13.81 -14.65
C PHE A 132 11.95 -13.27 -16.05
N LYS A 133 12.92 -13.84 -16.77
CA LYS A 133 13.25 -13.43 -18.14
C LYS A 133 12.15 -13.76 -19.15
N GLU A 134 11.47 -14.88 -18.97
CA GLU A 134 10.38 -15.34 -19.86
C GLU A 134 9.00 -14.78 -19.48
N SER A 135 8.87 -14.24 -18.27
CA SER A 135 7.62 -13.67 -17.77
C SER A 135 7.17 -12.44 -18.56
N PHE A 136 5.85 -12.28 -18.67
CA PHE A 136 5.28 -11.06 -19.22
C PHE A 136 5.64 -9.85 -18.34
N LYS A 137 6.16 -8.80 -18.96
CA LYS A 137 6.57 -7.57 -18.29
C LYS A 137 5.89 -6.36 -18.92
N ILE A 138 5.51 -5.44 -18.06
CA ILE A 138 4.90 -4.17 -18.45
C ILE A 138 5.57 -3.03 -17.69
N CYS A 139 5.63 -1.87 -18.32
CA CYS A 139 5.88 -0.60 -17.64
C CYS A 139 4.67 0.31 -17.81
N GLY A 140 4.08 0.78 -16.71
CA GLY A 140 3.10 1.86 -16.75
C GLY A 140 3.71 3.20 -16.40
N MET A 141 3.13 4.26 -16.96
CA MET A 141 3.58 5.63 -16.78
C MET A 141 2.43 6.49 -16.28
N ASP A 142 2.70 7.30 -15.26
CA ASP A 142 1.93 8.51 -14.96
C ASP A 142 2.77 9.73 -15.33
N TRP A 143 2.18 10.68 -16.06
CA TRP A 143 2.91 11.82 -16.62
C TRP A 143 2.64 13.10 -15.82
N GLY A 144 3.73 13.71 -15.33
CA GLY A 144 3.75 15.03 -14.72
C GLY A 144 4.99 15.81 -15.16
N TYR A 145 4.84 17.13 -15.37
CA TYR A 145 6.01 18.00 -15.59
C TYR A 145 6.36 18.81 -14.35
N ASN A 146 5.41 19.60 -13.84
CA ASN A 146 5.57 20.29 -12.55
C ASN A 146 5.37 19.32 -11.39
N ASP A 147 4.43 18.39 -11.57
CA ASP A 147 4.20 17.26 -10.70
C ASP A 147 5.13 16.09 -11.04
N GLU A 148 5.12 15.06 -10.20
CA GLU A 148 6.00 13.90 -10.35
C GLU A 148 5.58 13.04 -11.56
N CYS A 149 6.53 12.71 -12.43
CA CYS A 149 6.36 11.67 -13.44
C CYS A 149 6.86 10.35 -12.87
N VAL A 150 6.09 9.28 -12.99
CA VAL A 150 6.41 7.97 -12.42
C VAL A 150 6.32 6.88 -13.48
N LEU A 151 7.36 6.05 -13.56
CA LEU A 151 7.39 4.79 -14.30
C LEU A 151 7.44 3.63 -13.31
N LEU A 152 6.54 2.66 -13.47
CA LEU A 152 6.50 1.44 -12.67
C LEU A 152 6.57 0.21 -13.56
N TRP A 153 7.50 -0.68 -13.26
CA TRP A 153 7.64 -1.96 -13.94
C TRP A 153 7.03 -3.07 -13.11
N ALA A 154 6.19 -3.89 -13.75
CA ALA A 154 5.59 -5.05 -13.15
C ALA A 154 5.83 -6.31 -13.98
N THR A 155 5.95 -7.43 -13.30
CA THR A 155 5.86 -8.78 -13.86
C THR A 155 4.80 -9.55 -13.10
N PHE A 156 4.32 -10.65 -13.70
CA PHE A 156 3.28 -11.48 -13.14
C PHE A 156 3.73 -12.93 -13.11
N ASP A 157 3.72 -13.51 -11.92
CA ASP A 157 4.13 -14.88 -11.70
C ASP A 157 2.95 -15.85 -11.81
N THR A 158 3.20 -16.96 -12.48
CA THR A 158 2.29 -18.11 -12.59
C THR A 158 2.82 -19.35 -11.86
N ILE A 159 4.02 -19.29 -11.27
CA ILE A 159 4.76 -20.43 -10.67
C ILE A 159 4.11 -20.97 -9.41
N THR A 160 3.42 -20.14 -8.61
CA THR A 160 2.88 -20.67 -7.33
C THR A 160 1.69 -21.62 -7.48
N GLU A 161 1.33 -22.00 -8.73
CA GLU A 161 0.32 -22.96 -9.22
C GLU A 161 -1.12 -22.78 -8.69
N LYS A 162 -1.30 -21.99 -7.63
CA LYS A 162 -2.57 -21.77 -6.94
C LYS A 162 -3.12 -20.37 -7.15
N GLU A 163 -2.25 -19.36 -7.20
CA GLU A 163 -2.65 -17.96 -7.29
C GLU A 163 -1.64 -17.17 -8.14
N GLU A 164 -2.13 -16.30 -9.01
CA GLU A 164 -1.30 -15.40 -9.79
C GLU A 164 -0.91 -14.18 -8.95
N ARG A 165 0.36 -13.75 -9.04
CA ARG A 165 0.88 -12.61 -8.29
C ARG A 165 1.47 -11.55 -9.18
N ALA A 166 1.21 -10.30 -8.84
CA ALA A 166 1.86 -9.13 -9.42
C ALA A 166 3.08 -8.72 -8.59
N PHE A 167 4.21 -8.55 -9.25
CA PHE A 167 5.46 -8.07 -8.67
C PHE A 167 5.83 -6.74 -9.33
N VAL A 168 5.66 -5.63 -8.61
CA VAL A 168 6.25 -4.35 -8.99
C VAL A 168 7.72 -4.39 -8.62
N TYR A 169 8.61 -4.40 -9.61
CA TYR A 169 10.03 -4.73 -9.39
C TYR A 169 11.00 -3.60 -9.66
N ARG A 170 10.55 -2.54 -10.32
CA ARG A 170 11.34 -1.33 -10.55
C ARG A 170 10.42 -0.11 -10.55
N GLU A 171 10.99 1.01 -10.11
CA GLU A 171 10.38 2.32 -10.17
C GLU A 171 11.42 3.32 -10.67
N LYS A 172 10.95 4.34 -11.38
CA LYS A 172 11.71 5.55 -11.65
C LYS A 172 10.75 6.71 -11.57
N HIS A 173 11.06 7.72 -10.75
CA HIS A 173 10.29 8.96 -10.67
C HIS A 173 11.23 10.16 -10.65
N ASP A 174 10.77 11.27 -11.22
CA ASP A 174 11.44 12.58 -11.24
C ASP A 174 10.43 13.63 -11.73
N ASN A 175 10.75 14.91 -11.62
CA ASN A 175 9.94 16.00 -12.17
C ASN A 175 10.81 16.97 -12.99
N HIS A 176 10.17 17.92 -13.67
CA HIS A 176 10.84 18.93 -14.51
C HIS A 176 11.73 18.34 -15.61
N LYS A 177 11.41 17.15 -16.11
CA LYS A 177 12.08 16.53 -17.25
C LYS A 177 11.16 16.54 -18.46
N HIS A 178 11.72 16.84 -19.62
CA HIS A 178 10.95 16.81 -20.86
C HIS A 178 10.69 15.36 -21.32
N PRO A 179 9.64 15.11 -22.12
CA PRO A 179 9.27 13.77 -22.59
C PRO A 179 10.42 12.98 -23.24
N ARG A 180 11.28 13.67 -23.99
CA ARG A 180 12.45 13.05 -24.65
C ARG A 180 13.45 12.47 -23.65
N TRP A 181 13.67 13.15 -22.53
CA TRP A 181 14.58 12.65 -21.49
C TRP A 181 14.04 11.34 -20.90
N TRP A 182 12.75 11.29 -20.59
CA TRP A 182 12.09 10.09 -20.10
C TRP A 182 12.16 8.92 -21.09
N ALA A 183 11.90 9.19 -22.37
CA ALA A 183 12.01 8.18 -23.40
C ALA A 183 13.44 7.65 -23.54
N GLN A 184 14.46 8.50 -23.47
CA GLN A 184 15.87 8.10 -23.51
C GLN A 184 16.29 7.28 -22.29
N GLU A 185 15.84 7.65 -21.11
CA GLU A 185 16.07 6.86 -19.89
C GLU A 185 15.39 5.50 -19.96
N PHE A 186 14.16 5.45 -20.46
CA PHE A 186 13.46 4.19 -20.69
C PHE A 186 14.22 3.32 -21.69
N VAL A 187 14.70 3.87 -22.81
CA VAL A 187 15.48 3.15 -23.82
C VAL A 187 16.72 2.49 -23.21
N LYS A 188 17.43 3.17 -22.29
CA LYS A 188 18.59 2.58 -21.61
C LYS A 188 18.20 1.33 -20.82
N ILE A 189 17.12 1.40 -20.05
CA ILE A 189 16.61 0.29 -19.26
C ILE A 189 16.11 -0.84 -20.17
N GLN A 190 15.35 -0.50 -21.22
CA GLN A 190 14.77 -1.46 -22.17
C GLN A 190 15.84 -2.29 -22.90
N ARG A 191 17.06 -1.76 -23.09
CA ARG A 191 18.18 -2.54 -23.66
C ARG A 191 18.63 -3.68 -22.76
N GLU A 192 18.56 -3.49 -21.45
CA GLU A 192 19.09 -4.45 -20.46
C GLU A 192 18.00 -5.37 -19.90
N ASP A 193 16.81 -4.83 -19.69
CA ASP A 193 15.66 -5.54 -19.13
C ASP A 193 14.39 -5.14 -19.89
N PRO A 194 14.15 -5.77 -21.06
CA PRO A 194 13.04 -5.40 -21.92
C PRO A 194 11.69 -5.74 -21.28
N VAL A 195 10.72 -4.85 -21.49
CA VAL A 195 9.29 -5.11 -21.25
C VAL A 195 8.55 -5.36 -22.55
N ASP A 196 7.45 -6.10 -22.48
CA ASP A 196 6.56 -6.38 -23.61
C ASP A 196 5.66 -5.19 -23.94
N VAL A 197 5.19 -4.49 -22.90
CA VAL A 197 4.22 -3.39 -23.02
C VAL A 197 4.70 -2.15 -22.29
N LEU A 198 4.56 -0.99 -22.94
CA LEU A 198 4.67 0.32 -22.31
C LEU A 198 3.30 0.99 -22.34
N ALA A 199 2.66 1.11 -21.18
CA ALA A 199 1.38 1.75 -21.00
C ALA A 199 1.57 3.24 -20.69
N LEU A 200 1.16 4.09 -21.65
CA LEU A 200 1.20 5.54 -21.50
C LEU A 200 -0.19 6.07 -21.15
N PRO A 201 -0.29 7.15 -20.34
CA PRO A 201 -1.59 7.69 -19.95
C PRO A 201 -2.32 8.26 -21.16
N HIS A 202 -3.66 8.34 -21.08
CA HIS A 202 -4.51 8.68 -22.23
C HIS A 202 -4.15 10.02 -22.91
N ASP A 203 -3.69 10.97 -22.13
CA ASP A 203 -3.32 12.34 -22.49
C ASP A 203 -1.94 12.42 -23.16
N ALA A 204 -1.05 11.46 -22.92
CA ALA A 204 0.24 11.34 -23.63
C ALA A 204 0.08 11.18 -25.15
N PHE A 205 -1.11 10.82 -25.63
CA PHE A 205 -1.43 10.72 -27.06
C PHE A 205 -2.12 11.98 -27.62
N SER A 206 -2.27 13.02 -26.80
CA SER A 206 -2.82 14.31 -27.18
C SER A 206 -1.70 15.36 -27.24
N HIS A 207 -1.96 16.47 -27.93
CA HIS A 207 -1.04 17.61 -27.97
C HIS A 207 -1.17 18.41 -26.66
N LEU A 208 -0.50 17.95 -25.61
CA LEU A 208 -0.44 18.60 -24.28
C LEU A 208 0.42 19.87 -24.32
N GLY A 209 0.13 20.80 -25.23
CA GLY A 209 0.84 22.07 -25.39
C GLY A 209 2.24 21.99 -26.01
N GLY A 210 2.75 20.78 -26.28
CA GLY A 210 3.99 20.55 -27.04
C GLY A 210 3.75 20.42 -28.55
N ASN A 211 4.84 20.47 -29.33
CA ASN A 211 4.80 20.34 -30.80
C ASN A 211 4.34 18.95 -31.28
N LYS A 212 4.44 17.92 -30.43
CA LYS A 212 4.02 16.54 -30.75
C LYS A 212 3.55 15.79 -29.48
N PRO A 213 2.69 14.78 -29.62
CA PRO A 213 2.30 13.91 -28.51
C PRO A 213 3.50 13.21 -27.86
N ILE A 214 3.43 12.99 -26.56
CA ILE A 214 4.45 12.27 -25.77
C ILE A 214 4.64 10.85 -26.31
N ALA A 215 3.56 10.18 -26.67
CA ALA A 215 3.61 8.83 -27.24
C ALA A 215 4.44 8.78 -28.53
N ASP A 216 4.43 9.84 -29.35
CA ASP A 216 5.22 9.88 -30.58
C ASP A 216 6.70 10.19 -30.29
N VAL A 217 7.00 11.01 -29.26
CA VAL A 217 8.37 11.17 -28.75
C VAL A 217 8.94 9.82 -28.31
N PHE A 218 8.16 9.04 -27.55
CA PHE A 218 8.59 7.71 -27.13
C PHE A 218 8.83 6.80 -28.34
N LYS A 219 7.90 6.72 -29.30
CA LYS A 219 8.09 5.91 -30.52
C LYS A 219 9.39 6.25 -31.25
N GLU A 220 9.66 7.54 -31.47
CA GLU A 220 10.88 8.03 -32.15
C GLU A 220 12.15 7.60 -31.40
N GLU A 221 12.22 7.84 -30.09
CA GLU A 221 13.40 7.48 -29.31
C GLU A 221 13.57 5.95 -29.21
N MET A 222 12.51 5.14 -29.32
CA MET A 222 12.62 3.66 -29.35
C MET A 222 13.18 3.12 -30.68
N GLU A 223 13.24 3.91 -31.77
CA GLU A 223 13.75 3.43 -33.06
C GLU A 223 15.24 3.02 -33.01
N VAL A 224 15.98 3.54 -32.04
CA VAL A 224 17.38 3.18 -31.76
C VAL A 224 17.55 1.76 -31.19
N LEU A 225 16.44 1.11 -30.80
CA LEU A 225 16.41 -0.26 -30.35
C LEU A 225 16.16 -1.23 -31.52
N PRO A 226 16.74 -2.43 -31.50
CA PRO A 226 16.33 -3.54 -32.35
C PRO A 226 14.81 -3.82 -32.25
N PRO A 227 14.12 -4.21 -33.34
CA PRO A 227 12.67 -4.42 -33.32
C PRO A 227 12.16 -5.38 -32.26
N ASP A 228 12.93 -6.42 -31.92
CA ASP A 228 12.65 -7.42 -30.89
C ASP A 228 12.71 -6.89 -29.46
N LEU A 229 13.41 -5.77 -29.23
CA LEU A 229 13.50 -5.11 -27.92
C LEU A 229 12.52 -3.95 -27.77
N ARG A 230 11.72 -3.64 -28.79
CA ARG A 230 10.76 -2.51 -28.72
C ARG A 230 9.47 -2.96 -28.04
N PRO A 231 9.04 -2.28 -26.96
CA PRO A 231 7.77 -2.62 -26.33
C PRO A 231 6.61 -2.19 -27.22
N LYS A 232 5.48 -2.88 -27.09
CA LYS A 232 4.20 -2.40 -27.62
C LYS A 232 3.76 -1.20 -26.79
N ILE A 233 3.73 -0.01 -27.42
CA ILE A 233 3.21 1.20 -26.77
C ILE A 233 1.68 1.17 -26.83
N VAL A 234 1.05 1.14 -25.65
CA VAL A 234 -0.41 1.05 -25.50
C VAL A 234 -0.94 2.32 -24.81
N ARG A 235 -2.11 2.77 -25.25
CA ARG A 235 -2.86 3.82 -24.57
C ARG A 235 -3.62 3.22 -23.41
N ALA A 236 -3.25 3.61 -22.19
CA ALA A 236 -3.99 3.23 -21.00
C ALA A 236 -5.36 3.92 -20.96
N ASP A 237 -6.34 3.25 -20.37
CA ASP A 237 -7.69 3.80 -20.21
C ASP A 237 -7.63 5.00 -19.22
N LYS A 238 -8.44 6.03 -19.48
CA LYS A 238 -8.47 7.22 -18.62
C LYS A 238 -8.92 6.83 -17.21
N LEU A 239 -8.19 7.24 -16.19
CA LEU A 239 -8.55 7.03 -14.78
C LEU A 239 -9.71 7.96 -14.38
N THR A 240 -10.92 7.60 -14.79
CA THR A 240 -12.14 8.25 -14.28
C THR A 240 -12.35 7.89 -12.81
N ARG A 241 -13.18 8.66 -12.11
CA ARG A 241 -13.51 8.43 -10.71
C ARG A 241 -13.96 6.98 -10.44
N ASP A 242 -14.83 6.44 -11.28
CA ASP A 242 -15.36 5.08 -11.10
C ASP A 242 -14.30 4.00 -11.38
N ILE A 243 -13.38 4.25 -12.32
CA ILE A 243 -12.24 3.36 -12.57
C ILE A 243 -11.27 3.38 -11.39
N LYS A 244 -10.94 4.57 -10.84
CA LYS A 244 -10.12 4.67 -9.63
C LYS A 244 -10.78 3.92 -8.45
N LYS A 245 -12.07 4.12 -8.19
CA LYS A 245 -12.83 3.38 -7.17
C LYS A 245 -12.72 1.87 -7.35
N SER A 246 -12.92 1.37 -8.58
CA SER A 246 -12.80 -0.06 -8.88
C SER A 246 -11.38 -0.58 -8.70
N ALA A 247 -10.37 0.21 -9.07
CA ALA A 247 -8.97 -0.15 -8.95
C ALA A 247 -8.52 -0.17 -7.48
N ILE A 248 -8.97 0.78 -6.66
CA ILE A 248 -8.76 0.78 -5.21
C ILE A 248 -9.33 -0.49 -4.57
N ASN A 249 -10.58 -0.84 -4.89
CA ASN A 249 -11.20 -2.08 -4.41
C ASN A 249 -10.42 -3.34 -4.86
N SER A 250 -9.83 -3.30 -6.05
CA SER A 250 -8.99 -4.39 -6.54
C SER A 250 -7.68 -4.47 -5.74
N LEU A 251 -7.04 -3.33 -5.48
CA LEU A 251 -5.82 -3.27 -4.67
C LEU A 251 -6.05 -3.75 -3.24
N HIS A 252 -7.18 -3.41 -2.61
CA HIS A 252 -7.55 -3.97 -1.30
C HIS A 252 -7.54 -5.50 -1.30
N ASN A 253 -8.16 -6.11 -2.32
CA ASN A 253 -8.15 -7.56 -2.47
C ASN A 253 -6.76 -8.11 -2.80
N MET A 254 -5.87 -7.33 -3.44
CA MET A 254 -4.52 -7.76 -3.77
C MET A 254 -3.55 -7.65 -2.57
N PHE A 255 -3.78 -6.73 -1.65
CA PHE A 255 -3.05 -6.65 -0.38
C PHE A 255 -3.57 -7.65 0.65
N ALA A 256 -4.86 -8.00 0.58
CA ALA A 256 -5.40 -9.07 1.39
C ALA A 256 -4.68 -10.42 1.13
N PRO A 257 -4.51 -11.27 2.16
CA PRO A 257 -3.95 -12.60 1.97
C PRO A 257 -4.81 -13.45 1.03
N SER A 258 -4.18 -14.04 0.01
CA SER A 258 -4.79 -15.04 -0.87
C SER A 258 -4.95 -16.40 -0.18
N SER A 259 -5.38 -17.43 -0.91
CA SER A 259 -5.66 -18.78 -0.37
C SER A 259 -4.45 -19.46 0.31
N ASP A 260 -3.23 -19.03 -0.02
CA ASP A 260 -1.97 -19.49 0.56
C ASP A 260 -1.42 -18.57 1.68
N GLY A 261 -2.20 -17.57 2.10
CA GLY A 261 -1.86 -16.65 3.18
C GLY A 261 -0.89 -15.54 2.80
N LYS A 262 -0.53 -15.40 1.52
CA LYS A 262 0.35 -14.34 1.01
C LYS A 262 -0.42 -13.36 0.12
N PRO A 263 -0.01 -12.09 0.05
CA PRO A 263 -0.68 -11.11 -0.81
C PRO A 263 -0.49 -11.44 -2.29
N ALA A 264 -1.37 -10.89 -3.14
CA ALA A 264 -1.28 -10.99 -4.59
C ALA A 264 -0.49 -9.85 -5.23
N LEU A 265 -0.30 -8.72 -4.53
CA LEU A 265 0.58 -7.63 -4.95
C LEU A 265 1.81 -7.53 -4.04
N LEU A 266 2.99 -7.50 -4.65
CA LEU A 266 4.27 -7.34 -3.99
C LEU A 266 5.08 -6.24 -4.64
N ILE A 267 5.72 -5.42 -3.81
CA ILE A 267 6.47 -4.24 -4.25
C ILE A 267 7.93 -4.40 -3.83
N HIS A 268 8.85 -4.37 -4.79
CA HIS A 268 10.27 -4.50 -4.50
C HIS A 268 10.75 -3.27 -3.72
N GLN A 269 11.66 -3.45 -2.75
CA GLN A 269 12.11 -2.35 -1.87
C GLN A 269 12.74 -1.16 -2.60
N THR A 270 13.15 -1.33 -3.87
CA THR A 270 13.66 -0.22 -4.70
C THR A 270 12.56 0.71 -5.22
N ALA A 271 11.29 0.32 -5.16
CA ALA A 271 10.15 1.20 -5.48
C ALA A 271 9.77 2.04 -4.26
N SER A 272 10.74 2.81 -3.77
CA SER A 272 10.63 3.55 -2.51
C SER A 272 9.55 4.63 -2.55
N TYR A 273 9.35 5.31 -3.68
CA TYR A 273 8.37 6.38 -3.77
C TYR A 273 6.95 5.85 -3.67
N LEU A 274 6.63 4.75 -4.35
CA LEU A 274 5.36 4.04 -4.17
C LEU A 274 5.19 3.55 -2.72
N ILE A 275 6.21 2.92 -2.14
CA ILE A 275 6.14 2.41 -0.74
C ILE A 275 5.91 3.55 0.25
N GLU A 276 6.48 4.73 0.02
CA GLU A 276 6.35 5.90 0.89
C GLU A 276 5.03 6.64 0.73
N THR A 277 4.50 6.72 -0.50
CA THR A 277 3.28 7.50 -0.81
C THR A 277 2.01 6.71 -0.58
N LEU A 278 2.00 5.39 -0.85
CA LEU A 278 0.82 4.55 -0.71
C LEU A 278 0.17 4.60 0.70
N PRO A 279 0.92 4.56 1.82
CA PRO A 279 0.40 4.78 3.17
C PRO A 279 -0.25 6.13 3.44
N THR A 280 0.01 7.13 2.59
CA THR A 280 -0.39 8.53 2.81
C THR A 280 -1.67 8.90 2.07
N ILE A 281 -2.14 8.03 1.18
CA ILE A 281 -3.35 8.24 0.40
C ILE A 281 -4.55 8.23 1.34
N VAL A 282 -5.36 9.27 1.33
CA VAL A 282 -6.57 9.40 2.17
C VAL A 282 -7.82 9.69 1.35
N TYR A 283 -8.98 9.35 1.89
CA TYR A 283 -10.26 9.77 1.31
C TYR A 283 -10.54 11.25 1.63
N ALA A 284 -11.17 11.95 0.68
CA ALA A 284 -11.67 13.30 0.88
C ALA A 284 -12.70 13.31 2.01
N LYS A 285 -12.54 14.22 2.98
CA LYS A 285 -13.39 14.29 4.18
C LYS A 285 -14.88 14.40 3.86
N GLU A 286 -15.21 15.13 2.79
CA GLU A 286 -16.60 15.40 2.39
C GLU A 286 -17.21 14.26 1.57
N SER A 287 -16.41 13.31 1.10
CA SER A 287 -16.86 12.20 0.24
C SER A 287 -17.49 11.03 1.02
N GLY A 288 -17.40 11.02 2.35
CA GLY A 288 -17.86 9.89 3.15
C GLY A 288 -17.03 8.61 2.94
N GLY A 289 -15.80 8.70 2.45
CA GLY A 289 -14.92 7.55 2.23
C GLY A 289 -15.01 6.93 0.83
N GLU A 290 -15.51 7.67 -0.15
CA GLU A 290 -15.66 7.16 -1.51
C GLU A 290 -14.63 7.71 -2.50
N GLU A 291 -14.19 8.95 -2.30
CA GLU A 291 -13.35 9.66 -3.26
C GLU A 291 -12.00 9.99 -2.63
N LEU A 292 -10.92 9.82 -3.40
CA LEU A 292 -9.59 10.24 -2.96
C LEU A 292 -9.57 11.75 -2.76
N ASP A 293 -8.86 12.20 -1.73
CA ASP A 293 -8.57 13.62 -1.54
C ASP A 293 -7.73 14.15 -2.72
N ASN A 294 -8.03 15.36 -3.19
CA ASN A 294 -7.34 15.97 -4.33
C ASN A 294 -5.92 16.42 -3.96
N ASP A 295 -5.62 16.60 -2.68
CA ASP A 295 -4.29 16.99 -2.18
C ASP A 295 -3.39 15.77 -1.94
N ASN A 296 -3.83 14.56 -2.30
CA ASN A 296 -3.01 13.36 -2.20
C ASN A 296 -1.82 13.42 -3.16
N VAL A 297 -0.70 12.84 -2.74
CA VAL A 297 0.44 12.55 -3.61
C VAL A 297 0.19 11.20 -4.27
N ASP A 298 -0.62 11.17 -5.33
CA ASP A 298 -1.16 9.95 -5.95
C ASP A 298 -0.48 9.52 -7.26
N HIS A 299 0.54 10.24 -7.75
CA HIS A 299 1.23 9.91 -9.01
C HIS A 299 1.75 8.46 -9.08
N ALA A 300 2.31 7.94 -7.99
CA ALA A 300 2.76 6.56 -7.92
C ALA A 300 1.59 5.56 -7.93
N LEU A 301 0.47 5.93 -7.30
CA LEU A 301 -0.76 5.14 -7.29
C LEU A 301 -1.41 5.12 -8.68
N ASP A 302 -1.44 6.26 -9.37
CA ASP A 302 -1.96 6.36 -10.73
C ASP A 302 -1.09 5.57 -11.73
N ALA A 303 0.24 5.65 -11.60
CA ALA A 303 1.16 4.80 -12.36
C ALA A 303 0.91 3.31 -12.08
N LEU A 304 0.62 2.94 -10.82
CA LEU A 304 0.30 1.56 -10.44
C LEU A 304 -1.02 1.12 -11.09
N PHE A 305 -2.04 1.97 -11.11
CA PHE A 305 -3.30 1.71 -11.80
C PHE A 305 -3.10 1.51 -13.29
N TYR A 306 -2.39 2.42 -13.97
CA TYR A 306 -2.09 2.27 -15.39
C TYR A 306 -1.36 0.97 -15.69
N THR A 307 -0.41 0.59 -14.83
CA THR A 307 0.35 -0.66 -14.95
C THR A 307 -0.55 -1.89 -14.83
N LEU A 308 -1.31 -2.01 -13.74
CA LEU A 308 -2.10 -3.21 -13.44
C LEU A 308 -3.35 -3.33 -14.32
N LEU A 309 -4.07 -2.24 -14.57
CA LEU A 309 -5.27 -2.26 -15.41
C LEU A 309 -4.91 -2.60 -16.86
N THR A 310 -3.82 -2.03 -17.39
CA THR A 310 -3.35 -2.36 -18.74
C THR A 310 -2.84 -3.79 -18.81
N ALA A 311 -2.12 -4.26 -17.79
CA ALA A 311 -1.70 -5.67 -17.73
C ALA A 311 -2.89 -6.63 -17.77
N ASN A 312 -3.93 -6.39 -16.98
CA ASN A 312 -5.14 -7.23 -16.97
C ASN A 312 -5.78 -7.30 -18.36
N LYS A 313 -5.83 -6.17 -19.08
CA LYS A 313 -6.39 -6.08 -20.44
C LYS A 313 -5.55 -6.82 -21.47
N GLU A 314 -4.23 -6.63 -21.44
CA GLU A 314 -3.31 -7.24 -22.41
C GLU A 314 -3.11 -8.74 -22.18
N ARG A 315 -3.12 -9.18 -20.91
CA ARG A 315 -2.97 -10.59 -20.53
C ARG A 315 -4.29 -11.36 -20.57
N GLY A 316 -5.43 -10.66 -20.49
CA GLY A 316 -6.76 -11.27 -20.40
C GLY A 316 -7.03 -12.00 -19.09
N ILE A 317 -6.24 -11.73 -18.05
CA ILE A 317 -6.35 -12.35 -16.73
C ILE A 317 -6.72 -11.27 -15.71
N LEU A 318 -7.75 -11.53 -14.91
CA LEU A 318 -8.11 -10.70 -13.76
C LEU A 318 -7.38 -11.22 -12.52
N LEU A 319 -6.51 -10.38 -11.96
CA LEU A 319 -5.86 -10.63 -10.67
C LEU A 319 -6.92 -10.67 -9.56
N ASN A 320 -6.92 -11.73 -8.75
CA ASN A 320 -7.89 -12.00 -7.67
C ASN A 320 -9.37 -11.86 -8.13
N LYS A 321 -9.88 -12.88 -8.84
CA LYS A 321 -11.32 -12.96 -9.15
C LYS A 321 -12.13 -12.90 -7.85
N SER A 322 -12.95 -11.86 -7.71
CA SER A 322 -13.91 -11.77 -6.62
C SER A 322 -14.94 -12.90 -6.74
N GLU A 323 -14.85 -13.89 -5.87
CA GLU A 323 -15.92 -14.86 -5.68
C GLU A 323 -16.99 -14.27 -4.77
N LEU A 324 -18.26 -14.41 -5.17
CA LEU A 324 -19.40 -14.09 -4.34
C LEU A 324 -19.38 -15.00 -3.09
N ARG A 325 -18.80 -14.51 -2.00
CA ARG A 325 -18.94 -15.16 -0.69
C ARG A 325 -20.32 -14.83 -0.16
N THR A 326 -21.25 -15.79 -0.23
CA THR A 326 -22.49 -15.73 0.55
C THR A 326 -22.14 -15.72 2.03
N LYS A 327 -22.11 -14.53 2.65
CA LYS A 327 -22.11 -14.42 4.12
C LYS A 327 -23.36 -15.11 4.63
N LYS A 328 -23.22 -16.12 5.50
CA LYS A 328 -24.36 -16.61 6.28
C LYS A 328 -24.92 -15.43 7.07
N ARG A 329 -26.24 -15.24 7.02
CA ARG A 329 -26.91 -14.20 7.83
C ARG A 329 -26.73 -14.58 9.30
N GLU A 330 -25.94 -13.79 10.02
CA GLU A 330 -25.72 -13.98 11.47
C GLU A 330 -26.76 -13.22 12.33
N SER A 331 -27.58 -12.37 11.71
CA SER A 331 -28.61 -11.59 12.39
C SER A 331 -30.02 -11.97 11.93
N PHE A 332 -30.86 -12.31 12.90
CA PHE A 332 -32.26 -12.66 12.70
C PHE A 332 -33.15 -11.61 13.39
N ILE A 333 -34.12 -11.06 12.65
CA ILE A 333 -35.10 -10.10 13.19
C ILE A 333 -36.37 -10.87 13.57
N ALA A 334 -36.83 -10.71 14.81
CA ALA A 334 -38.08 -11.31 15.29
C ALA A 334 -39.26 -10.86 14.43
N GLY A 335 -39.98 -11.83 13.82
CA GLY A 335 -41.12 -11.56 12.93
C GLY A 335 -40.84 -11.79 11.44
N SER A 336 -39.61 -12.10 11.04
CA SER A 336 -39.30 -12.58 9.69
C SER A 336 -39.43 -14.12 9.61
N ASN A 337 -39.80 -14.66 8.43
CA ASN A 337 -39.91 -16.11 8.16
C ASN A 337 -38.52 -16.78 8.19
N VAL A 338 -37.92 -16.87 9.37
CA VAL A 338 -36.66 -17.57 9.63
C VAL A 338 -36.98 -19.04 9.81
N THR A 339 -36.39 -19.90 9.00
CA THR A 339 -36.56 -21.35 9.12
C THR A 339 -35.59 -21.90 10.17
N ARG A 340 -35.88 -23.07 10.74
CA ARG A 340 -35.01 -23.71 11.74
C ARG A 340 -33.64 -24.12 11.17
N GLU A 341 -33.58 -24.35 9.86
CA GLU A 341 -32.34 -24.62 9.12
C GLU A 341 -31.45 -23.36 9.05
N ASP A 342 -32.05 -22.18 8.89
CA ASP A 342 -31.32 -20.90 8.90
C ASP A 342 -30.63 -20.63 10.24
N LEU A 343 -31.22 -21.10 11.35
CA LEU A 343 -30.67 -21.02 12.70
C LEU A 343 -29.61 -22.09 13.00
N GLY A 344 -29.26 -22.94 12.03
CA GLY A 344 -28.31 -24.03 12.21
C GLY A 344 -28.84 -25.18 13.08
N ILE A 345 -30.15 -25.26 13.30
CA ILE A 345 -30.78 -26.32 14.09
C ILE A 345 -31.23 -27.43 13.13
N ASP A 346 -30.38 -28.44 12.97
CA ASP A 346 -30.72 -29.65 12.19
C ASP A 346 -31.67 -30.56 12.98
N THR A 347 -32.96 -30.29 12.82
CA THR A 347 -34.04 -31.07 13.45
C THR A 347 -34.10 -32.51 12.94
N ALA A 348 -33.69 -32.77 11.69
CA ALA A 348 -33.65 -34.11 11.14
C ALA A 348 -32.61 -34.98 11.86
N THR A 349 -31.42 -34.43 12.12
CA THR A 349 -30.36 -35.12 12.89
C THR A 349 -30.72 -35.29 14.36
N LEU A 350 -31.38 -34.30 14.98
CA LEU A 350 -31.89 -34.41 16.35
C LEU A 350 -32.94 -35.52 16.50
N ILE A 351 -33.89 -35.63 15.57
CA ILE A 351 -34.92 -36.69 15.55
C ILE A 351 -34.30 -38.06 15.26
N ARG A 352 -33.32 -38.14 14.36
CA ARG A 352 -32.57 -39.37 14.05
C ARG A 352 -31.82 -39.91 15.28
N ASN A 353 -31.24 -39.01 16.07
CA ASN A 353 -30.54 -39.36 17.30
C ASN A 353 -31.49 -39.71 18.46
N ALA A 354 -32.67 -39.10 18.53
CA ALA A 354 -33.70 -39.46 19.51
C ALA A 354 -34.26 -40.88 19.30
N ASN A 355 -34.34 -41.36 18.05
CA ASN A 355 -34.81 -42.70 17.71
C ASN A 355 -33.74 -43.81 17.77
N LYS A 356 -32.46 -43.47 18.02
CA LYS A 356 -31.44 -44.47 18.32
C LYS A 356 -31.64 -44.97 19.75
N LYS A 357 -32.40 -46.07 19.92
CA LYS A 357 -32.40 -46.87 21.16
C LYS A 357 -30.97 -47.06 21.65
N ARG A 358 -30.64 -46.51 22.82
CA ARG A 358 -29.42 -46.84 23.57
C ARG A 358 -29.39 -48.36 23.78
N LYS A 359 -28.62 -49.09 22.97
CA LYS A 359 -28.09 -50.39 23.39
C LYS A 359 -26.99 -50.10 24.39
N GLY A 360 -27.39 -49.91 25.65
CA GLY A 360 -26.46 -49.88 26.76
C GLY A 360 -25.89 -51.27 26.95
N ASP A 361 -24.60 -51.42 26.65
CA ASP A 361 -23.80 -52.54 27.12
C ASP A 361 -23.62 -52.37 28.64
N TRP A 362 -24.01 -53.38 29.40
CA TRP A 362 -24.10 -53.32 30.86
C TRP A 362 -22.76 -53.61 31.56
N ARG A 363 -21.65 -53.72 30.80
CA ARG A 363 -20.34 -54.19 31.29
C ARG A 363 -19.27 -53.12 31.50
N THR A 364 -19.61 -51.83 31.51
CA THR A 364 -18.70 -50.79 31.98
C THR A 364 -19.45 -49.80 32.85
N MET A 365 -19.45 -50.07 34.16
CA MET A 365 -19.52 -49.03 35.20
C MET A 365 -18.12 -48.78 35.72
#